data_AF-A0A2T0BML1-F1
#
_entry.id   AF-A0A2T0BML1-F1
#
_cell.length_a   1.000
_cell.length_b   1.000
_cell.length_c   1.000
_cell.angle_alpha   90.00
_cell.angle_beta   90.00
_cell.angle_gamma   90.00
#
_symmetry.space_group_name_H-M   'P 1'
#
loop_
_entity.id
_entity.type
_entity.pdbx_description
1 polymer ?
#
loop_
_entity_poly.entity_id
_entity_poly.type
_entity_poly.pdbx_seq_one_letter_code
_entity_poly.pdbx_strand_id
1 'polypeptide(L)'
;MIYLNLNYLSGVIMIIVGGACKLYPPKHINHSLGYRTPFAMKNVNTWNEANKFAGMILICVGIISLFITTFFIVLGEVNSNIPAKISVILLIISIPYTEIHLRKLFKKDGSRKENIDLK
;
A
#
# COMPACT_ATOMS: atom_id res chain seq x y z
N MET A 1 -10.99 20.04 -14.73
CA MET A 1 -10.64 20.58 -13.39
C MET A 1 -11.08 19.66 -12.25
N ILE A 2 -12.32 19.14 -12.22
CA ILE A 2 -12.80 18.22 -11.16
C ILE A 2 -11.91 16.97 -11.01
N TYR A 3 -11.58 16.29 -12.12
CA TYR A 3 -10.71 15.10 -12.08
C TYR A 3 -9.33 15.36 -11.50
N LEU A 4 -8.79 16.56 -11.71
CA LEU A 4 -7.49 16.96 -11.18
C LEU A 4 -7.48 16.96 -9.65
N ASN A 5 -8.45 17.65 -9.05
CA ASN A 5 -8.57 17.79 -7.61
C ASN A 5 -8.78 16.42 -6.95
N LEU A 6 -9.58 15.56 -7.57
CA LEU A 6 -9.80 14.18 -7.11
C LEU A 6 -8.51 13.35 -7.15
N ASN A 7 -7.71 13.46 -8.22
CA ASN A 7 -6.45 12.72 -8.35
C ASN A 7 -5.43 13.15 -7.30
N TYR A 8 -5.25 14.46 -7.08
CA TYR A 8 -4.38 14.97 -6.02
C TYR A 8 -4.84 14.55 -4.63
N LEU A 9 -6.13 14.70 -4.35
CA LEU A 9 -6.70 14.30 -3.06
C LEU A 9 -6.48 12.81 -2.81
N SER A 10 -6.68 11.96 -3.82
CA SER A 10 -6.47 10.52 -3.70
C SER A 10 -5.01 10.17 -3.35
N GLY A 11 -4.03 10.80 -4.00
CA GLY A 11 -2.61 10.60 -3.71
C GLY A 11 -2.24 11.04 -2.29
N VAL A 12 -2.76 12.18 -1.83
CA VAL A 12 -2.55 12.66 -0.46
C VAL A 12 -3.17 11.71 0.57
N ILE A 13 -4.41 11.24 0.34
CA ILE A 13 -5.07 10.27 1.20
C ILE A 13 -4.26 8.98 1.29
N MET A 14 -3.75 8.46 0.16
CA MET A 14 -2.89 7.27 0.14
C MET A 14 -1.64 7.45 1.02
N ILE A 15 -0.97 8.61 0.93
CA ILE A 15 0.22 8.89 1.75
C ILE A 15 -0.13 8.95 3.23
N ILE A 16 -1.22 9.62 3.61
CA ILE A 16 -1.66 9.73 5.01
C ILE A 16 -2.05 8.36 5.57
N VAL A 17 -2.90 7.62 4.86
CA VAL A 17 -3.36 6.29 5.28
C VAL A 17 -2.19 5.31 5.32
N GLY A 18 -1.31 5.34 4.32
CA GLY A 18 -0.11 4.51 4.28
C GLY A 18 0.85 4.82 5.43
N GLY A 19 1.04 6.11 5.73
CA GLY A 19 1.80 6.59 6.89
C GLY A 19 1.22 6.08 8.21
N ALA A 20 -0.09 6.20 8.39
CA ALA A 20 -0.79 5.69 9.56
C ALA A 20 -0.62 4.16 9.72
N CYS A 21 -0.83 3.39 8.66
CA CYS A 21 -0.63 1.93 8.67
C CYS A 21 0.83 1.53 8.97
N LYS A 22 1.80 2.33 8.50
CA LYS A 22 3.23 2.07 8.69
C LYS A 22 3.70 2.41 10.11
N LEU A 23 3.28 3.55 10.65
CA LEU A 23 3.74 4.07 11.95
C LEU A 23 2.93 3.52 13.12
N TYR A 24 1.64 3.30 12.90
CA TYR A 24 0.69 2.85 13.92
C TYR A 24 -0.10 1.63 13.41
N PRO A 25 0.58 0.50 13.12
CA PRO A 25 -0.14 -0.73 12.81
C PRO A 25 -1.11 -1.03 13.97
N PRO A 26 -2.39 -1.36 13.69
CA PRO A 26 -3.38 -1.59 14.73
C PRO A 26 -2.86 -2.65 15.72
N LYS A 27 -2.78 -2.30 17.00
CA LYS A 27 -2.19 -3.16 18.06
C LYS A 27 -2.87 -4.53 18.18
N HIS A 28 -4.13 -4.60 17.77
CA HIS A 28 -4.89 -5.81 17.70
C HIS A 28 -5.34 -6.04 16.26
N ILE A 29 -5.41 -7.31 15.86
CA ILE A 29 -6.08 -7.73 14.63
C ILE A 29 -7.55 -7.34 14.81
N ASN A 30 -7.92 -6.15 14.32
CA ASN A 30 -9.26 -5.62 14.42
C ASN A 30 -9.91 -5.59 13.04
N HIS A 31 -11.24 -5.64 13.01
CA HIS A 31 -12.01 -5.63 11.78
C HIS A 31 -12.34 -4.20 11.30
N SER A 32 -11.67 -3.17 11.83
CA SER A 32 -11.98 -1.76 11.52
C SER A 32 -10.94 -1.09 10.62
N LEU A 33 -9.63 -1.27 10.85
CA LEU A 33 -8.56 -0.72 9.99
C LEU A 33 -7.41 -1.71 9.74
N GLY A 34 -6.71 -1.58 8.62
CA GLY A 34 -5.49 -2.35 8.29
C GLY A 34 -5.57 -3.30 7.11
N TYR A 35 -4.45 -3.96 6.79
CA TYR A 35 -4.29 -4.92 5.69
C TYR A 35 -4.79 -6.31 6.09
N ARG A 36 -5.93 -6.74 5.51
CA ARG A 36 -6.72 -7.90 5.99
C ARG A 36 -6.77 -9.09 5.06
N THR A 37 -5.64 -9.52 4.54
CA THR A 37 -5.62 -10.83 3.89
C THR A 37 -5.61 -11.95 4.94
N PRO A 38 -6.17 -13.14 4.64
CA PRO A 38 -6.18 -14.26 5.58
C PRO A 38 -4.79 -14.65 6.08
N PHE A 39 -3.75 -14.45 5.26
CA PHE A 39 -2.37 -14.71 5.64
C PHE A 39 -1.78 -13.63 6.55
N ALA A 40 -2.05 -12.35 6.27
CA ALA A 40 -1.62 -11.25 7.13
C ALA A 40 -2.20 -11.36 8.55
N MET A 41 -3.45 -11.81 8.68
CA MET A 41 -4.15 -11.96 9.96
C MET A 41 -3.82 -13.24 10.73
N LYS A 42 -2.84 -14.04 10.29
CA LYS A 42 -2.50 -15.33 10.92
C LYS A 42 -2.03 -15.19 12.37
N ASN A 43 -1.16 -14.21 12.64
CA ASN A 43 -0.72 -13.85 13.98
C ASN A 43 -0.31 -12.36 14.07
N VAL A 44 0.05 -11.90 15.26
CA VAL A 44 0.43 -10.50 15.50
C VAL A 44 1.67 -10.10 14.71
N ASN A 45 2.64 -11.00 14.51
CA ASN A 45 3.87 -10.72 13.78
C ASN A 45 3.61 -10.54 12.27
N THR A 46 2.83 -11.45 11.67
CA THR A 46 2.41 -11.35 10.26
C THR A 46 1.55 -10.11 10.05
N TRP A 47 0.68 -9.79 11.01
CA TRP A 47 -0.19 -8.62 10.96
C TRP A 47 0.60 -7.31 10.98
N ASN A 48 1.55 -7.19 11.90
CA ASN A 48 2.38 -5.99 12.03
C ASN A 48 3.25 -5.78 10.78
N GLU A 49 3.88 -6.85 10.28
CA GLU A 49 4.71 -6.76 9.08
C GLU A 49 3.88 -6.45 7.84
N ALA A 50 2.68 -7.03 7.71
CA ALA A 50 1.78 -6.78 6.59
C ALA A 50 1.33 -5.32 6.54
N ASN A 51 0.87 -4.78 7.67
CA ASN A 51 0.44 -3.38 7.76
C ASN A 51 1.60 -2.41 7.53
N LYS A 52 2.80 -2.73 8.04
CA LYS A 52 4.00 -1.93 7.82
C LYS A 52 4.41 -1.90 6.35
N PHE A 53 4.48 -3.06 5.71
CA PHE A 53 4.89 -3.17 4.32
C PHE A 53 3.83 -2.63 3.35
N ALA A 54 2.57 -2.98 3.53
CA ALA A 54 1.46 -2.43 2.76
C ALA A 54 1.36 -0.91 2.92
N GLY A 55 1.53 -0.40 4.14
CA GLY A 55 1.57 1.04 4.41
C GLY A 55 2.71 1.74 3.67
N MET A 56 3.90 1.14 3.65
CA MET A 56 5.02 1.66 2.87
C MET A 56 4.74 1.66 1.36
N ILE A 57 4.18 0.59 0.81
CA ILE A 57 3.80 0.55 -0.62
C ILE A 57 2.74 1.60 -0.92
N LEU A 58 1.74 1.77 -0.06
CA LEU A 58 0.67 2.74 -0.24
C LEU A 58 1.21 4.17 -0.28
N ILE A 59 2.20 4.51 0.55
CA ILE A 59 2.92 5.79 0.47
C ILE A 59 3.61 5.93 -0.89
N CYS A 60 4.35 4.90 -1.34
CA CYS A 60 5.03 4.93 -2.63
C CYS A 60 4.05 5.11 -3.79
N VAL A 61 2.93 4.38 -3.79
CA VAL A 61 1.86 4.52 -4.80
C VAL A 61 1.29 5.93 -4.78
N GLY A 62 0.98 6.48 -3.60
CA GLY A 62 0.48 7.85 -3.48
C GLY A 62 1.44 8.89 -4.06
N ILE A 63 2.75 8.77 -3.77
CA ILE A 63 3.78 9.66 -4.35
C ILE A 63 3.83 9.51 -5.88
N ILE A 64 3.84 8.29 -6.40
CA ILE A 64 3.85 8.02 -7.84
C ILE A 64 2.60 8.61 -8.50
N SER A 65 1.43 8.45 -7.88
CA SER A 65 0.15 9.02 -8.36
C SER A 65 0.21 10.55 -8.46
N LEU A 66 0.84 11.23 -7.50
CA LEU A 66 1.04 12.68 -7.55
C LEU A 66 1.95 13.10 -8.71
N PHE A 67 3.03 12.36 -8.97
CA PHE A 67 3.92 12.60 -10.10
C PHE A 67 3.22 12.38 -11.44
N ILE A 68 2.47 11.28 -11.59
CA ILE A 68 1.71 10.99 -12.81
C ILE A 68 0.66 12.08 -13.04
N THR A 69 -0.06 12.50 -12.01
CA THR A 69 -1.05 13.57 -12.13
C THR A 69 -0.40 14.88 -12.59
N THR A 70 0.75 15.24 -12.00
CA THR A 70 1.50 16.44 -12.38
C THR A 70 2.02 16.36 -13.82
N PHE A 71 2.49 15.19 -14.25
CA PHE A 71 2.94 14.96 -15.63
C PHE A 71 1.82 15.21 -16.66
N PHE A 72 0.61 14.72 -16.39
CA PHE A 72 -0.55 14.94 -17.28
C PHE A 72 -0.95 16.42 -17.36
N ILE A 73 -0.76 17.20 -16.29
CA ILE A 73 -1.01 18.65 -16.32
C ILE A 73 -0.04 19.34 -17.27
N VAL A 74 1.25 18.99 -17.20
CA VAL A 74 2.29 19.57 -18.06
C VAL A 74 2.00 19.29 -19.54
N LEU A 75 1.38 18.15 -19.84
CA LEU A 75 0.92 17.80 -21.20
C LEU A 75 -0.38 18.48 -21.63
N GLY A 76 -1.05 19.26 -20.75
CA GLY A 76 -2.34 19.89 -21.04
C GLY A 76 -3.56 18.98 -20.87
N GLU A 77 -3.36 17.73 -20.44
CA GLU A 77 -4.39 16.67 -20.35
C GLU A 77 -5.18 16.71 -19.01
N VAL A 78 -5.69 17.90 -18.64
CA VAL A 78 -6.25 18.20 -17.30
C VAL A 78 -7.61 17.57 -16.99
N ASN A 79 -8.26 16.95 -17.98
CA ASN A 79 -9.55 16.26 -17.83
C ASN A 79 -9.45 14.74 -18.00
N SER A 80 -8.23 14.20 -18.09
CA SER A 80 -8.02 12.77 -18.24
C SER A 80 -8.27 12.00 -16.95
N ASN A 81 -8.98 10.88 -17.05
CA ASN A 81 -9.15 9.92 -15.95
C ASN A 81 -8.05 8.83 -15.94
N ILE A 82 -7.09 8.90 -16.86
CA ILE A 82 -5.99 7.94 -16.98
C ILE A 82 -5.13 7.89 -15.70
N PRO A 83 -4.73 9.01 -15.06
CA PRO A 83 -3.96 8.97 -13.81
C PRO A 83 -4.67 8.20 -12.69
N ALA A 84 -6.00 8.35 -12.57
CA ALA A 84 -6.81 7.60 -11.62
C ALA A 84 -6.76 6.09 -11.90
N LYS A 85 -6.94 5.69 -13.16
CA LYS A 85 -6.89 4.28 -13.57
C LYS A 85 -5.53 3.65 -13.28
N ILE A 86 -4.43 4.34 -13.57
CA ILE A 86 -3.08 3.87 -13.27
C ILE A 86 -2.91 3.69 -11.75
N SER A 87 -3.38 4.65 -10.95
CA SER A 87 -3.30 4.58 -9.49
C SER A 87 -4.06 3.37 -8.93
N VAL A 88 -5.25 3.08 -9.46
CA VAL A 88 -6.02 1.89 -9.08
C VAL A 88 -5.30 0.59 -9.45
N ILE A 89 -4.69 0.52 -10.64
CA ILE A 89 -3.90 -0.65 -11.05
C ILE A 89 -2.72 -0.87 -10.10
N LEU A 90 -2.00 0.19 -9.73
CA LEU A 90 -0.89 0.13 -8.77
C LEU A 90 -1.35 -0.37 -7.39
N LEU A 91 -2.52 0.06 -6.92
CA LEU A 91 -3.12 -0.45 -5.69
C LEU A 91 -3.43 -1.95 -5.77
N ILE A 92 -4.04 -2.40 -6.88
CA ILE A 92 -4.37 -3.82 -7.06
C ILE A 92 -3.09 -4.68 -7.05
N ILE A 93 -2.02 -4.20 -7.68
CA ILE A 93 -0.70 -4.89 -7.70
C ILE A 93 -0.02 -4.89 -6.32
N SER A 94 -0.28 -3.89 -5.48
CA SER A 94 0.30 -3.82 -4.13
C SER A 94 -0.12 -5.00 -3.23
N ILE A 95 -1.31 -5.57 -3.47
CA ILE A 95 -1.86 -6.70 -2.70
C ILE A 95 -1.03 -7.98 -2.91
N PRO A 96 -0.90 -8.54 -4.13
CA PRO A 96 -0.09 -9.73 -4.33
C PRO A 96 1.38 -9.48 -3.99
N TYR A 97 1.90 -8.26 -4.19
CA TYR A 97 3.26 -7.92 -3.81
C TYR A 97 3.48 -8.00 -2.29
N THR A 98 2.53 -7.48 -1.50
CA THR A 98 2.54 -7.62 -0.04
C THR A 98 2.41 -9.08 0.39
N GLU A 99 1.53 -9.86 -0.24
CA GLU A 99 1.39 -11.30 0.04
C GLU A 99 2.67 -12.08 -0.23
N ILE A 100 3.35 -11.78 -1.33
CA ILE A 100 4.63 -12.42 -1.68
C ILE A 100 5.69 -12.07 -0.63
N HIS A 101 5.80 -10.81 -0.21
CA HIS A 101 6.71 -10.38 0.86
C HIS A 101 6.45 -11.14 2.17
N LEU A 102 5.19 -11.24 2.58
CA LEU A 102 4.82 -11.98 3.79
C LEU A 102 5.18 -13.47 3.67
N ARG A 103 4.92 -14.11 2.54
CA ARG A 103 5.24 -15.53 2.33
C ARG A 103 6.75 -15.79 2.22
N LYS A 104 7.54 -14.79 1.86
CA LYS A 104 9.00 -14.85 1.93
C LYS A 104 9.49 -14.82 3.37
N LEU A 105 8.87 -14.02 4.25
CA LEU A 105 9.29 -13.86 5.65
C LEU A 105 8.70 -14.91 6.61
N PHE A 106 7.51 -15.43 6.35
CA PHE A 106 6.77 -16.28 7.28
C PHE A 106 6.46 -17.66 6.69
N LYS A 107 6.42 -18.68 7.55
CA LYS A 107 5.91 -20.01 7.24
C LYS A 107 4.37 -20.02 7.24
N LYS A 108 3.75 -21.13 6.81
CA LYS A 108 2.27 -21.25 6.72
C LYS A 108 1.54 -21.14 8.07
N ASP A 109 2.23 -21.44 9.17
CA ASP A 109 1.77 -21.28 10.54
C ASP A 109 1.91 -19.83 11.07
N GLY A 110 2.60 -18.96 10.32
CA GLY A 110 2.90 -17.59 10.71
C GLY A 110 4.19 -17.44 11.52
N SER A 111 4.93 -18.53 11.80
CA SER A 111 6.26 -18.42 12.40
C SER A 111 7.22 -17.74 11.42
N ARG A 112 8.08 -16.85 11.93
CA ARG A 112 9.08 -16.19 11.10
C ARG A 112 10.07 -17.25 10.63
N LYS A 113 10.45 -17.23 9.35
CA LYS A 113 11.56 -18.05 8.88
C LYS A 113 12.82 -17.51 9.55
N GLU A 114 13.49 -18.35 10.34
CA GLU A 114 14.85 -18.05 10.79
C GLU A 114 15.69 -17.76 9.56
N ASN A 115 16.34 -16.60 9.55
CA ASN A 115 17.19 -16.22 8.42
C ASN A 115 18.26 -17.31 8.24
N ILE A 116 18.31 -17.89 7.05
CA ILE A 116 19.62 -18.20 6.49
C ILE A 116 20.19 -16.82 6.20
N ASP A 117 21.09 -16.38 7.09
CA ASP A 117 21.86 -15.16 6.95
C ASP A 117 22.47 -15.10 5.56
N LEU A 118 21.97 -14.22 4.71
CA LEU A 118 22.80 -13.69 3.63
C LEU A 118 23.45 -12.42 4.19
N LYS A 119 24.66 -12.65 4.69
CA LYS A 119 25.77 -11.69 4.67
C LYS A 119 25.85 -10.96 3.33
#